data_AF-Q0PQU5-F1
#
_entry.id   AF-Q0PQU5-F1
#
_cell.length_a   1.000
_cell.length_b   1.000
_cell.length_c   1.000
_cell.angle_alpha   90.00
_cell.angle_beta   90.00
_cell.angle_gamma   90.00
#
_symmetry.space_group_name_H-M   'P 1'
#
loop_
_entity.id
_entity.type
_entity.pdbx_description
1 polymer ?
#
loop_
_entity_poly.entity_id
_entity_poly.type
_entity_poly.pdbx_seq_one_letter_code
_entity_poly.pdbx_strand_id
1 'polypeptide(L)'
;LRSPPRCNSQVDAPEEGWQGYTGFVPANLMDKAPSPDSAVAITCGPPIMIKFVIQNLQALGFADEQIYTTIENKMKCGVGKCGRCNVGKDYVCVKGPVYSWAELRSLPQEY
;
A
#
# COMPACT_ATOMS: atom_id res chain seq x y z
N LEU A 1 -10.65 -26.85 5.67
CA LEU A 1 -9.25 -26.78 5.21
C LEU A 1 -9.05 -25.45 4.51
N ARG A 2 -8.10 -24.60 4.94
CA ARG A 2 -7.82 -23.31 4.29
C ARG A 2 -7.02 -23.61 3.01
N SER A 3 -7.52 -23.16 1.86
CA SER A 3 -6.80 -23.28 0.58
C SER A 3 -5.47 -22.54 0.61
N PRO A 4 -4.51 -22.95 -0.24
CA PRO A 4 -3.37 -22.19 -0.72
C PRO A 4 -3.42 -20.68 -0.52
N PRO A 5 -2.50 -19.93 0.13
CA PRO A 5 -2.41 -18.51 -0.20
C PRO A 5 -2.12 -18.41 -1.70
N ARG A 6 -3.04 -17.78 -2.45
CA ARG A 6 -2.85 -17.54 -3.88
C ARG A 6 -1.85 -16.39 -4.04
N CYS A 7 -0.70 -16.70 -4.63
CA CYS A 7 0.32 -15.70 -4.97
C CYS A 7 0.22 -15.40 -6.47
N ASN A 8 0.05 -14.12 -6.81
CA ASN A 8 0.11 -13.65 -8.20
C ASN A 8 1.38 -12.83 -8.38
N SER A 9 2.16 -13.15 -9.41
CA SER A 9 3.36 -12.39 -9.77
C SER A 9 3.11 -11.61 -11.05
N GLN A 10 3.70 -10.42 -11.13
CA GLN A 10 3.63 -9.54 -12.30
C GLN A 10 4.98 -8.88 -12.53
N VAL A 11 5.22 -8.43 -13.76
CA VAL A 11 6.39 -7.65 -14.15
C VAL A 11 5.97 -6.47 -15.02
N ASP A 12 6.74 -5.39 -14.98
CA ASP A 12 6.49 -4.22 -15.86
C ASP A 12 6.97 -4.49 -17.29
N ALA A 13 8.09 -5.18 -17.44
CA ALA A 13 8.65 -5.61 -18.72
C ALA A 13 8.88 -7.14 -18.69
N PRO A 14 8.34 -7.89 -19.66
CA PRO A 14 8.47 -9.34 -19.66
C PRO A 14 9.85 -9.77 -20.16
N GLU A 15 10.44 -10.76 -19.51
CA GLU A 15 11.64 -11.46 -19.99
C GLU A 15 11.25 -12.70 -20.80
N GLU A 16 12.21 -13.28 -21.52
CA GLU A 16 11.98 -14.51 -22.30
C GLU A 16 11.50 -15.64 -21.39
N GLY A 17 10.37 -16.26 -21.76
CA GLY A 17 9.74 -17.31 -20.96
C GLY A 17 8.76 -16.81 -19.89
N TRP A 18 8.54 -15.50 -19.72
CA TRP A 18 7.52 -14.97 -18.82
C TRP A 18 6.09 -15.30 -19.31
N GLN A 19 5.27 -15.87 -18.42
CA GLN A 19 3.88 -16.28 -18.70
C GLN A 19 2.87 -15.60 -17.77
N GLY A 20 3.32 -14.75 -16.86
CA GLY A 20 2.45 -14.07 -15.89
C GLY A 20 1.87 -12.77 -16.44
N TYR A 21 1.18 -12.03 -15.57
CA TYR A 21 0.65 -10.71 -15.95
C TYR A 21 1.79 -9.73 -16.22
N THR A 22 1.63 -8.91 -17.27
CA THR A 22 2.57 -7.84 -17.61
C THR A 22 1.85 -6.50 -17.56
N GLY A 23 2.34 -5.59 -16.72
CA GLY A 23 1.78 -4.26 -16.55
C GLY A 23 1.79 -3.78 -15.09
N PHE A 24 1.21 -2.60 -14.87
CA PHE A 24 1.28 -1.94 -13.57
C PHE A 24 0.34 -2.54 -12.52
N VAL A 25 0.79 -2.46 -11.26
CA VAL A 25 0.07 -2.97 -10.08
C VAL A 25 -1.41 -2.54 -10.00
N PRO A 26 -1.77 -1.26 -10.21
CA PRO A 26 -3.18 -0.86 -10.13
C PRO A 26 -4.08 -1.55 -11.17
N ALA A 27 -3.56 -1.79 -12.38
CA ALA A 27 -4.31 -2.46 -13.44
C ALA A 27 -4.53 -3.95 -13.13
N ASN A 28 -3.50 -4.64 -12.64
CA ASN A 28 -3.63 -6.04 -12.23
C ASN A 28 -4.56 -6.22 -11.03
N LEU A 29 -4.59 -5.26 -10.09
CA LEU A 29 -5.56 -5.27 -8.99
C LEU A 29 -7.00 -5.30 -9.52
N MET A 30 -7.30 -4.51 -10.57
CA MET A 30 -8.63 -4.50 -11.19
C MET A 30 -8.93 -5.77 -11.98
N ASP A 31 -7.93 -6.39 -12.61
CA ASP A 31 -8.06 -7.70 -13.26
C ASP A 31 -8.42 -8.81 -12.26
N LYS A 32 -7.78 -8.81 -11.08
CA LYS A 32 -8.03 -9.80 -10.03
C LYS A 32 -9.28 -9.53 -9.20
N ALA A 33 -9.68 -8.27 -9.08
CA ALA A 33 -10.89 -7.81 -8.39
C ALA A 33 -11.18 -8.59 -7.08
N PRO A 34 -10.29 -8.56 -6.08
CA PRO A 34 -10.52 -9.27 -4.81
C PRO A 34 -11.76 -8.72 -4.10
N SER A 35 -12.52 -9.59 -3.43
CA SER A 35 -13.65 -9.17 -2.59
C SER A 35 -13.18 -8.51 -1.29
N PRO A 36 -13.84 -7.43 -0.83
CA PRO A 36 -13.58 -6.82 0.47
C PRO A 36 -14.11 -7.66 1.65
N ASP A 37 -14.94 -8.68 1.40
CA ASP A 37 -15.55 -9.49 2.44
C ASP A 37 -14.51 -10.28 3.23
N SER A 38 -14.44 -10.05 4.55
CA SER A 38 -13.47 -10.69 5.45
C SER A 38 -12.01 -10.51 4.98
N ALA A 39 -11.71 -9.38 4.35
CA ALA A 39 -10.39 -9.08 3.79
C ALA A 39 -9.79 -7.78 4.35
N VAL A 40 -8.46 -7.73 4.34
CA VAL A 40 -7.64 -6.54 4.61
C VAL A 40 -6.66 -6.41 3.44
N ALA A 41 -6.58 -5.22 2.86
CA ALA A 41 -5.65 -4.91 1.79
C ALA A 41 -4.42 -4.20 2.37
N ILE A 42 -3.23 -4.66 1.98
CA ILE A 42 -1.96 -4.07 2.37
C ILE A 42 -1.20 -3.72 1.10
N THR A 43 -0.76 -2.48 0.97
CA THR A 43 0.03 -2.02 -0.19
C THR A 43 1.23 -1.19 0.26
N CYS A 44 2.38 -1.40 -0.37
CA CYS A 44 3.59 -0.61 -0.14
C CYS A 44 4.30 -0.39 -1.47
N GLY A 45 5.04 0.71 -1.61
CA GLY A 45 5.76 1.06 -2.83
C GLY A 45 5.68 2.55 -3.14
N PRO A 46 5.94 2.96 -4.39
CA PRO A 46 5.99 4.37 -4.76
C PRO A 46 4.69 5.13 -4.43
N PRO A 47 4.74 6.40 -3.98
CA PRO A 47 3.55 7.16 -3.59
C PRO A 47 2.47 7.23 -4.67
N ILE A 48 2.87 7.37 -5.94
CA ILE A 48 1.94 7.39 -7.07
C ILE A 48 1.23 6.04 -7.26
N MET A 49 1.94 4.93 -7.03
CA MET A 49 1.36 3.58 -7.11
C MET A 49 0.34 3.38 -6.00
N ILE A 50 0.71 3.72 -4.76
CA ILE A 50 -0.18 3.63 -3.59
C ILE A 50 -1.46 4.42 -3.82
N LYS A 51 -1.38 5.65 -4.34
CA LYS A 51 -2.55 6.48 -4.65
C LYS A 51 -3.56 5.76 -5.55
N PHE A 52 -3.11 5.18 -6.66
CA PHE A 52 -4.01 4.47 -7.58
C PHE A 52 -4.50 3.13 -7.02
N VAL A 53 -3.67 2.42 -6.26
CA VAL A 53 -4.09 1.18 -5.58
C VAL A 53 -5.22 1.47 -4.58
N ILE A 54 -5.09 2.52 -3.76
CA ILE A 54 -6.13 2.91 -2.79
C ILE A 54 -7.44 3.27 -3.52
N GLN A 55 -7.36 4.07 -4.59
CA GLN A 55 -8.53 4.42 -5.41
C GLN A 55 -9.23 3.17 -5.97
N ASN A 56 -8.46 2.20 -6.46
CA ASN A 56 -9.00 0.95 -7.00
C ASN A 56 -9.62 0.07 -5.90
N LEU A 57 -8.98 -0.03 -4.73
CA LEU A 57 -9.54 -0.75 -3.58
C LEU A 57 -10.86 -0.12 -3.11
N GLN A 58 -10.94 1.21 -3.05
CA GLN A 58 -12.18 1.92 -2.73
C GLN A 58 -13.26 1.66 -3.79
N ALA A 59 -12.89 1.64 -5.09
CA ALA A 59 -13.82 1.28 -6.16
C ALA A 59 -14.31 -0.17 -6.09
N LEU A 60 -13.50 -1.08 -5.53
CA LEU A 60 -13.87 -2.47 -5.24
C LEU A 60 -14.64 -2.64 -3.91
N GLY A 61 -14.89 -1.56 -3.18
CA GLY A 61 -15.71 -1.56 -1.96
C GLY A 61 -14.96 -1.82 -0.66
N PHE A 62 -13.63 -1.75 -0.64
CA PHE A 62 -12.87 -1.81 0.62
C PHE A 62 -13.10 -0.52 1.42
N ALA A 63 -13.42 -0.65 2.71
CA ALA A 63 -13.50 0.47 3.64
C ALA A 63 -12.10 1.03 3.97
N ASP A 64 -12.03 2.29 4.39
CA ASP A 64 -10.76 2.97 4.68
C ASP A 64 -9.97 2.30 5.82
N GLU A 65 -10.66 1.65 6.77
CA GLU A 65 -10.07 0.89 7.87
C GLU A 65 -9.51 -0.47 7.41
N GLN A 66 -9.94 -0.97 6.24
CA GLN A 66 -9.46 -2.23 5.66
C GLN A 66 -8.22 -2.05 4.78
N ILE A 67 -7.83 -0.81 4.48
CA ILE A 67 -6.72 -0.51 3.59
C ILE A 67 -5.54 -0.02 4.43
N TYR A 68 -4.41 -0.72 4.36
CA TYR A 68 -3.18 -0.36 5.04
C TYR A 68 -2.09 -0.05 4.03
N THR A 69 -1.29 0.98 4.32
CA THR A 69 -0.14 1.32 3.49
C THR A 69 1.02 1.88 4.31
N THR A 70 2.17 1.99 3.65
CA THR A 70 3.39 2.56 4.21
C THR A 70 3.58 3.98 3.72
N ILE A 71 4.05 4.87 4.60
CA ILE A 71 4.58 6.18 4.21
C ILE A 71 6.11 6.17 4.24
N GLU A 72 6.71 6.71 3.19
CA GLU A 72 8.16 6.79 3.03
C GLU A 72 8.63 8.23 3.24
N ASN A 73 9.22 8.51 4.40
CA ASN A 73 9.78 9.83 4.72
C ASN A 73 11.31 9.76 4.85
N LYS A 74 11.97 10.90 4.67
CA LYS A 74 13.42 11.01 4.90
C LYS A 74 13.77 10.69 6.35
N MET A 75 14.35 9.52 6.58
CA MET A 75 14.81 9.11 7.90
C MET A 75 16.30 9.43 8.10
N LYS A 76 16.69 9.70 9.35
CA LYS A 76 18.11 9.79 9.76
C LYS A 76 18.38 8.99 11.02
N CYS A 77 17.67 9.28 12.12
CA CYS A 77 17.96 8.61 13.39
C CYS A 77 17.22 7.29 13.60
N GLY A 78 16.04 7.08 13.00
CA GLY A 78 15.22 5.87 13.20
C GLY A 78 14.62 5.69 14.62
N VAL A 79 14.98 6.52 15.59
CA VAL A 79 14.62 6.34 17.02
C VAL A 79 13.90 7.54 17.66
N GLY A 80 13.21 8.34 16.86
CA GLY A 80 12.40 9.46 17.38
C GLY A 80 13.15 10.67 17.94
N LYS A 81 14.45 10.82 17.63
CA LYS A 81 15.30 11.91 18.17
C LYS A 81 15.42 13.13 17.26
N CYS A 82 15.49 12.93 15.95
CA CYS A 82 15.88 14.01 15.01
C CYS A 82 14.70 14.72 14.32
N GLY A 83 13.48 14.20 14.43
CA GLY A 83 12.29 14.78 13.82
C GLY A 83 12.23 14.76 12.29
N ARG A 84 13.24 14.25 11.55
CA ARG A 84 13.25 14.30 10.06
C ARG A 84 12.16 13.49 9.37
N CYS A 85 11.61 12.49 10.05
CA CYS A 85 10.54 11.65 9.55
C CYS A 85 9.19 12.09 10.13
N ASN A 86 8.99 13.38 10.40
CA ASN A 86 7.75 13.88 10.95
C ASN A 86 6.66 13.93 9.85
N VAL A 87 5.44 13.53 10.21
CA VAL A 87 4.23 13.77 9.42
C VAL A 87 3.18 14.32 10.39
N GLY A 88 2.89 15.61 10.28
CA GLY A 88 2.13 16.33 11.30
C GLY A 88 2.74 16.13 12.69
N LYS A 89 1.97 15.52 13.59
CA LYS A 89 2.38 15.21 14.98
C LYS A 89 3.14 13.89 15.13
N ASP A 90 3.16 13.05 14.10
CA ASP A 90 3.67 11.69 14.20
C ASP A 90 5.13 11.61 13.74
N TYR A 91 5.93 10.81 14.46
CA TYR A 91 7.26 10.42 14.01
C TYR A 91 7.14 9.06 13.34
N VAL A 92 7.29 9.02 12.01
CA VAL A 92 7.11 7.79 11.21
C VAL A 92 8.02 6.65 11.68
N CYS A 93 9.24 6.94 12.14
CA CYS A 93 10.15 5.91 12.66
C CYS A 93 9.75 5.28 14.01
N VAL A 94 8.80 5.86 14.74
CA VAL A 94 8.34 5.35 16.04
C VAL A 94 6.89 4.88 15.96
N LYS A 95 6.00 5.69 15.39
CA LYS A 95 4.58 5.35 15.24
C LYS A 95 4.30 4.55 13.96
N GLY A 96 4.96 4.91 12.87
CA GLY A 96 4.77 4.27 11.56
C GLY A 96 5.68 3.05 11.35
N PRO A 97 6.02 2.70 10.09
CA PRO A 97 5.64 3.37 8.83
C PRO A 97 4.27 2.94 8.30
N VAL A 98 3.63 1.94 8.90
CA VAL A 98 2.35 1.36 8.45
C VAL A 98 1.18 2.09 9.11
N TYR A 99 0.23 2.53 8.30
CA TYR A 99 -1.00 3.19 8.73
C TYR A 99 -2.19 2.64 7.95
N SER A 100 -3.37 2.65 8.58
CA SER A 100 -4.62 2.51 7.83
C SER A 100 -4.88 3.77 6.99
N TRP A 101 -5.67 3.64 5.93
CA TRP A 101 -6.06 4.77 5.12
C TRP A 101 -6.92 5.75 5.93
N ALA A 102 -7.77 5.24 6.82
CA ALA A 102 -8.52 6.05 7.78
C ALA A 102 -7.61 6.95 8.64
N GLU A 103 -6.49 6.43 9.15
CA GLU A 103 -5.52 7.22 9.91
C GLU A 103 -4.80 8.26 9.05
N LEU A 104 -4.35 7.89 7.85
CA LEU A 104 -3.61 8.79 6.96
C LEU A 104 -4.45 9.99 6.51
N ARG A 105 -5.76 9.80 6.33
CA ARG A 105 -6.68 10.90 6.03
C ARG A 105 -6.76 11.96 7.13
N SER A 106 -6.38 11.62 8.36
CA SER A 106 -6.32 12.56 9.49
C SER A 106 -4.98 13.28 9.62
N LEU A 107 -3.97 12.89 8.84
CA LEU A 107 -2.63 13.48 8.85
C LEU A 107 -2.46 14.45 7.67
N PRO A 108 -1.54 15.43 7.78
CA PRO A 108 -1.17 16.26 6.64
C PRO A 108 -0.66 15.40 5.47
N GLN A 109 -1.20 15.62 4.27
CA GLN A 109 -0.78 14.92 3.06
C GLN A 109 0.47 15.56 2.45
N GLU A 110 1.54 15.59 3.23
CA GLU A 110 2.86 16.12 2.86
C GLU A 110 3.89 14.98 2.73
N TYR A 111 3.50 13.89 2.08
CA TYR A 111 4.32 12.68 1.88
C TYR A 111 4.34 12.23 0.42
#